data_AF-A0A396GN98-F1
#
_entry.id   AF-A0A396GN98-F1
#
_cell.length_a   1.000
_cell.length_b   1.000
_cell.length_c   1.000
_cell.angle_alpha   90.00
_cell.angle_beta   90.00
_cell.angle_gamma   90.00
#
_symmetry.space_group_name_H-M   'P 1'
#
loop_
_entity.id
_entity.type
_entity.pdbx_description
1 polymer ?
#
loop_
_entity_poly.entity_id
_entity_poly.type
_entity_poly.pdbx_seq_one_letter_code
_entity_poly.pdbx_strand_id
1 'polypeptide(L)'
;MGVSNSTFQEKKILDVGQANWHKACFVPTKADALVIGFRKWLKKYAGDQVEWRGKYNGALPPTPSREQLMDRYWSHVVNCKSCNLAYKSLSVVEVMLQIISVASIGIVATMKQGLVSTTTRNSMVVLAVLSFALWRLLAHFIYKNFCYHDYNHASSNCFPPYPILIVDEDFNSFVSKK
;
A
#
# COMPACT_ATOMS: atom_id res chain seq x y z
N MET A 1 9.13 -8.52 12.70
CA MET A 1 8.35 -7.73 13.67
C MET A 1 8.59 -6.25 13.40
N GLY A 2 7.75 -5.63 12.57
CA GLY A 2 7.87 -4.22 12.22
C GLY A 2 7.16 -3.36 13.25
N VAL A 3 7.92 -2.72 14.14
CA VAL A 3 7.36 -1.75 15.10
C VAL A 3 6.93 -0.52 14.30
N SER A 4 5.64 -0.20 14.32
CA SER A 4 5.12 1.06 13.78
C SER A 4 5.61 2.21 14.66
N ASN A 5 6.38 3.12 14.06
CA ASN A 5 7.03 4.25 14.76
C ASN A 5 6.04 5.23 15.42
N SER A 6 4.75 5.21 15.07
CA SER A 6 3.72 6.03 15.71
C SER A 6 3.55 5.68 17.20
N THR A 7 3.58 4.39 17.53
CA THR A 7 3.51 3.96 18.95
C THR A 7 4.84 4.09 19.68
N PHE A 8 5.95 4.17 18.94
CA PHE A 8 7.28 4.28 19.55
C PHE A 8 7.45 5.63 20.27
N GLN A 9 7.03 6.72 19.64
CA GLN A 9 7.09 8.05 20.27
C GLN A 9 6.15 8.13 21.48
N GLU A 10 4.94 7.62 21.38
CA GLU A 10 3.98 7.61 22.49
C GLU A 10 4.47 6.76 23.67
N LYS A 11 5.04 5.58 23.41
CA LYS A 11 5.70 4.75 24.44
C LYS A 11 6.90 5.45 25.07
N LYS A 12 7.68 6.18 24.29
CA LYS A 12 8.81 6.97 24.80
C LYS A 12 8.36 8.15 25.66
N ILE A 13 7.23 8.78 25.36
CA ILE A 13 6.63 9.81 26.23
C ILE A 13 6.13 9.20 27.54
N LEU A 14 5.55 7.99 27.51
CA LEU A 14 5.15 7.29 28.72
C LEU A 14 6.34 6.97 29.64
N ASP A 15 7.49 6.60 29.06
CA ASP A 15 8.72 6.26 29.79
C ASP A 15 9.43 7.51 30.37
N VAL A 16 9.57 8.57 29.57
CA VAL A 16 10.25 9.82 29.99
C VAL A 16 9.33 10.71 30.87
N GLY A 17 8.02 10.45 30.84
CA GLY A 17 6.99 11.13 31.60
C GLY A 17 6.50 12.43 30.93
N GLN A 18 5.21 12.74 31.15
CA GLN A 18 4.53 13.89 30.54
C GLN A 18 5.29 15.21 30.74
N ALA A 19 5.83 15.46 31.94
CA ALA A 19 6.56 16.70 32.25
C ALA A 19 7.83 16.92 31.40
N ASN A 20 8.40 15.86 30.83
CA ASN A 20 9.64 15.85 30.07
C ASN A 20 9.43 15.55 28.57
N TRP A 21 8.20 15.69 28.06
CA TRP A 21 7.82 15.37 26.68
C TRP A 21 8.73 15.99 25.62
N HIS A 22 9.24 17.20 25.86
CA HIS A 22 10.12 17.95 24.97
C HIS A 22 11.48 17.25 24.73
N LYS A 23 11.90 16.34 25.62
CA LYS A 23 13.10 15.49 25.45
C LYS A 23 12.80 14.23 24.65
N ALA A 24 11.55 13.76 24.66
CA ALA A 24 11.12 12.57 23.94
C ALA A 24 10.74 12.88 22.48
N CYS A 25 10.10 14.02 22.24
CA CYS A 25 9.63 14.49 20.93
C CYS A 25 10.20 15.88 20.62
N PHE A 26 11.42 15.89 20.09
CA PHE A 26 12.04 17.11 19.58
C PHE A 26 11.57 17.33 18.13
N VAL A 27 10.82 18.40 17.89
CA VAL A 27 10.42 18.81 16.53
C VAL A 27 11.09 20.16 16.23
N PRO A 28 12.13 20.19 15.38
CA PRO A 28 13.00 21.37 15.22
C PRO A 28 12.41 22.48 14.35
N THR A 29 11.19 22.32 13.82
CA THR A 29 10.66 23.19 12.77
C THR A 29 9.81 24.34 13.30
N LYS A 30 9.95 25.53 12.69
CA LYS A 30 9.18 26.74 13.05
C LYS A 30 7.65 26.54 12.88
N ALA A 31 7.24 25.65 11.99
CA ALA A 31 5.84 25.29 11.78
C ALA A 31 5.16 24.73 13.04
N ASP A 32 5.94 24.13 13.96
CA ASP A 32 5.44 23.53 15.18
C ASP A 32 5.36 24.51 16.36
N ALA A 33 5.68 25.79 16.15
CA ALA A 33 5.62 26.81 17.19
C ALA A 33 4.23 26.88 17.86
N LEU A 34 3.16 26.68 17.08
CA LEU A 34 1.79 26.62 17.58
C LEU A 34 1.54 25.39 18.47
N VAL A 35 2.06 24.21 18.08
CA VAL A 35 1.96 22.97 18.87
C VAL A 35 2.70 23.12 20.20
N ILE A 36 3.90 23.71 20.17
CA ILE A 36 4.69 24.03 21.37
C ILE A 36 3.96 25.04 22.26
N GLY A 37 3.40 26.10 21.66
CA GLY A 37 2.63 27.13 22.37
C GLY A 37 1.40 26.55 23.06
N PHE A 38 0.64 25.71 22.34
CA PHE A 38 -0.52 25.02 22.89
C PHE A 38 -0.16 24.10 24.06
N ARG A 39 0.93 23.32 23.96
CA ARG A 39 1.40 22.47 25.06
C ARG A 39 1.86 23.29 26.28
N LYS A 40 2.51 24.42 26.07
CA LYS A 40 2.87 25.36 27.15
C LYS A 40 1.63 25.97 27.81
N TRP A 41 0.62 26.31 27.01
CA TRP A 41 -0.66 26.80 27.51
C TRP A 41 -1.37 25.74 28.36
N LEU A 42 -1.43 24.48 27.90
CA LEU A 42 -1.99 23.36 28.68
C LEU A 42 -1.28 23.18 30.02
N LYS A 43 0.06 23.20 30.02
CA LYS A 43 0.84 23.13 31.25
C LYS A 43 0.52 24.28 32.21
N LYS A 44 0.37 25.50 31.70
CA LYS A 44 0.15 26.71 32.50
C LYS A 44 -1.27 26.83 33.03
N TYR A 45 -2.27 26.46 32.24
CA TYR A 45 -3.68 26.77 32.53
C TYR A 45 -4.55 25.53 32.80
N ALA A 46 -4.16 24.34 32.31
CA ALA A 46 -4.88 23.09 32.54
C ALA A 46 -4.11 22.13 33.47
N GLY A 47 -3.06 22.60 34.15
CA GLY A 47 -2.29 21.79 35.09
C GLY A 47 -1.51 20.63 34.43
N ASP A 48 -1.20 20.74 33.12
CA ASP A 48 -0.56 19.69 32.30
C ASP A 48 -1.38 18.39 32.20
N GLN A 49 -2.61 18.41 32.70
CA GLN A 49 -3.53 17.29 32.71
C GLN A 49 -4.74 17.64 31.85
N VAL A 50 -5.05 16.75 30.93
CA VAL A 50 -6.34 16.76 30.27
C VAL A 50 -6.95 15.41 30.59
N GLU A 51 -7.98 15.40 31.43
CA GLU A 51 -8.73 14.19 31.78
C GLU A 51 -9.58 13.72 30.59
N TRP A 52 -8.92 13.27 29.51
CA TRP A 52 -9.57 12.46 28.46
C TRP A 52 -9.98 11.08 28.99
N ARG A 53 -9.42 10.70 30.15
CA ARG A 53 -9.50 9.40 30.81
C ARG A 53 -10.80 9.20 31.59
N GLY A 54 -11.94 9.62 31.04
CA GLY A 54 -13.26 9.31 31.61
C GLY A 54 -13.49 7.80 31.68
N LYS A 55 -14.00 7.20 30.61
CA LYS A 55 -14.27 5.74 30.52
C LYS A 55 -13.10 4.90 30.00
N TYR A 56 -11.98 5.52 29.63
CA TYR A 56 -10.88 4.85 28.96
C TYR A 56 -9.74 4.57 29.93
N ASN A 57 -9.36 3.30 30.11
CA ASN A 57 -8.33 2.85 31.07
C ASN A 57 -6.88 3.19 30.66
N GLY A 58 -6.67 3.91 29.55
CA GLY A 58 -5.34 4.23 29.03
C GLY A 58 -4.61 3.05 28.39
N ALA A 59 -5.23 1.87 28.32
CA ALA A 59 -4.69 0.75 27.55
C ALA A 59 -4.97 1.02 26.06
N LEU A 60 -3.89 1.12 25.28
CA LEU A 60 -4.01 1.20 23.83
C LEU A 60 -4.48 -0.17 23.31
N PRO A 61 -5.41 -0.20 22.35
CA PRO A 61 -5.72 -1.44 21.64
C PRO A 61 -4.45 -1.95 20.94
N PRO A 62 -4.34 -3.27 20.70
CA PRO A 62 -3.21 -3.83 19.97
C PRO A 62 -3.08 -3.11 18.63
N THR A 63 -1.87 -2.66 18.31
CA THR A 63 -1.63 -1.94 17.06
C THR A 63 -1.89 -2.89 15.89
N PRO A 64 -2.74 -2.52 14.93
CA PRO A 64 -2.96 -3.34 13.75
C PRO A 64 -1.66 -3.47 12.96
N SER A 65 -1.59 -4.45 12.06
CA SER A 65 -0.37 -4.69 11.31
C SER A 65 -0.02 -3.49 10.42
N ARG A 66 1.28 -3.34 10.09
CA ARG A 66 1.77 -2.17 9.35
C ARG A 66 1.11 -2.04 7.98
N GLU A 67 0.83 -3.16 7.34
CA GLU A 67 0.09 -3.23 6.08
C GLU A 67 -1.35 -2.72 6.21
N GLN A 68 -2.05 -3.03 7.31
CA GLN A 68 -3.39 -2.50 7.55
C GLN A 68 -3.36 -0.99 7.86
N LEU A 69 -2.37 -0.55 8.63
CA LEU A 69 -2.24 0.85 9.04
C LEU A 69 -1.86 1.77 7.87
N MET A 70 -1.06 1.25 6.92
CA MET A 70 -0.57 1.99 5.75
C MET A 70 -1.30 1.60 4.46
N ASP A 71 -2.51 1.04 4.58
CA ASP A 71 -3.33 0.74 3.41
C ASP A 71 -3.85 2.04 2.78
N ARG A 72 -3.33 2.32 1.59
CA ARG A 72 -3.74 3.49 0.80
C ARG A 72 -5.04 3.20 0.05
N TYR A 73 -5.33 1.93 -0.25
CA TYR A 73 -6.46 1.59 -1.10
C TYR A 73 -7.79 2.04 -0.46
N TRP A 74 -8.07 1.59 0.77
CA TRP A 74 -9.29 1.93 1.50
C TRP A 74 -9.27 3.38 2.00
N SER A 75 -8.11 3.89 2.41
CA SER A 75 -8.00 5.24 2.96
C SER A 75 -8.17 6.32 1.89
N HIS A 76 -7.75 6.06 0.65
CA HIS A 76 -7.66 7.10 -0.39
C HIS A 76 -8.17 6.64 -1.75
N VAL A 77 -7.65 5.54 -2.30
CA VAL A 77 -7.92 5.16 -3.70
C VAL A 77 -9.40 4.96 -3.96
N VAL A 78 -10.13 4.30 -3.06
CA VAL A 78 -11.57 4.08 -3.22
C VAL A 78 -12.38 5.39 -3.21
N ASN A 79 -11.96 6.35 -2.40
CA ASN A 79 -12.65 7.64 -2.21
C ASN A 79 -12.25 8.70 -3.26
N CYS A 80 -11.09 8.55 -3.88
CA CYS A 80 -10.57 9.49 -4.87
C CYS A 80 -10.91 9.04 -6.29
N LYS A 81 -11.75 9.81 -7.01
CA LYS A 81 -12.18 9.46 -8.38
C LYS A 81 -11.02 9.25 -9.36
N SER A 82 -9.99 10.10 -9.32
CA SER A 82 -8.84 10.02 -10.24
C SER A 82 -8.01 8.75 -9.99
N CYS A 83 -7.68 8.46 -8.73
CA CYS A 83 -6.92 7.27 -8.37
C CYS A 83 -7.73 5.99 -8.56
N ASN A 84 -9.03 6.00 -8.25
CA ASN A 84 -9.93 4.87 -8.49
C ASN A 84 -10.00 4.52 -9.98
N LEU A 85 -10.14 5.54 -10.84
CA LEU A 85 -10.16 5.34 -12.29
C LEU A 85 -8.84 4.78 -12.81
N ALA A 86 -7.71 5.33 -12.37
CA ALA A 86 -6.39 4.85 -12.75
C ALA A 86 -6.14 3.40 -12.29
N TYR A 87 -6.54 3.07 -11.06
CA TYR A 87 -6.45 1.70 -10.54
C TYR A 87 -7.26 0.74 -11.41
N LYS A 88 -8.52 1.06 -11.69
CA LYS A 88 -9.39 0.24 -12.53
C LYS A 88 -8.87 0.05 -13.95
N SER A 89 -8.39 1.12 -14.59
CA SER A 89 -7.86 1.02 -15.96
C SER A 89 -6.61 0.15 -16.01
N LEU A 90 -5.71 0.27 -15.03
CA LEU A 90 -4.50 -0.54 -14.95
C LEU A 90 -4.82 -2.01 -14.64
N SER A 91 -5.80 -2.29 -13.78
CA SER A 91 -6.28 -3.67 -13.53
C SER A 91 -6.88 -4.33 -14.77
N VAL A 92 -7.58 -3.57 -15.63
CA VAL A 92 -8.06 -4.12 -16.92
C VAL A 92 -6.89 -4.45 -17.83
N VAL A 93 -5.90 -3.57 -17.93
CA VAL A 93 -4.68 -3.83 -18.73
C VAL A 93 -3.94 -5.06 -18.23
N GLU A 94 -3.86 -5.23 -16.90
CA GLU A 94 -3.27 -6.39 -16.23
C GLU A 94 -3.90 -7.70 -16.72
N VAL A 95 -5.24 -7.81 -16.70
CA VAL A 95 -5.97 -8.99 -17.15
C VAL A 95 -5.78 -9.22 -18.66
N MET A 96 -5.81 -8.16 -19.46
CA MET A 96 -5.65 -8.26 -20.92
C MET A 96 -4.26 -8.80 -21.31
N LEU A 97 -3.20 -8.35 -20.63
CA LEU A 97 -1.84 -8.87 -20.83
C LEU A 97 -1.75 -10.37 -20.52
N GLN A 98 -2.43 -10.83 -19.46
CA GLN A 98 -2.47 -12.24 -19.09
C GLN A 98 -3.21 -13.08 -20.16
N ILE A 99 -4.36 -12.62 -20.62
CA ILE A 99 -5.13 -13.28 -21.70
C ILE A 99 -4.29 -13.38 -22.97
N ILE A 100 -3.63 -12.30 -23.39
CA ILE A 100 -2.76 -12.28 -24.57
C ILE A 100 -1.62 -13.29 -24.44
N SER A 101 -0.99 -13.37 -23.26
CA SER A 101 0.08 -14.34 -22.99
C SER A 101 -0.41 -15.77 -23.14
N VAL A 102 -1.53 -16.12 -22.51
CA VAL A 102 -2.08 -17.49 -22.54
C VAL A 102 -2.56 -17.86 -23.94
N ALA A 103 -3.28 -16.95 -24.62
CA ALA A 103 -3.75 -17.16 -25.97
C ALA A 103 -2.58 -17.38 -26.95
N SER A 104 -1.50 -16.60 -26.82
CA SER A 104 -0.31 -16.72 -27.67
C SER A 104 0.35 -18.10 -27.52
N ILE A 105 0.47 -18.62 -26.29
CA ILE A 105 1.02 -19.97 -26.04
C ILE A 105 0.12 -21.04 -26.63
N GLY A 106 -1.20 -20.92 -26.46
CA GLY A 106 -2.18 -21.86 -27.00
C GLY A 106 -2.14 -21.93 -28.54
N ILE A 107 -2.04 -20.77 -29.20
CA ILE A 107 -1.93 -20.73 -30.67
C ILE A 107 -0.62 -21.40 -31.11
N VAL A 108 0.52 -21.09 -30.47
CA VAL A 108 1.81 -21.72 -30.80
C VAL A 108 1.76 -23.25 -30.61
N ALA A 109 1.05 -23.74 -29.60
CA ALA A 109 0.93 -25.17 -29.32
C ALA A 109 0.10 -25.94 -30.36
N THR A 110 -0.86 -25.28 -31.01
CA THR A 110 -1.74 -25.91 -32.02
C THR A 110 -1.22 -25.77 -33.46
N MET A 111 -0.22 -24.91 -33.70
CA MET A 111 0.37 -24.71 -35.01
C MET A 111 1.21 -25.91 -35.47
N LYS A 112 0.91 -26.45 -36.65
CA LYS A 112 1.72 -27.50 -37.28
C LYS A 112 3.08 -26.94 -37.76
N GLN A 113 4.15 -27.71 -37.55
CA GLN A 113 5.47 -27.40 -38.11
C GLN A 113 5.38 -27.40 -39.65
N GLY A 114 5.53 -26.22 -40.26
CA GLY A 114 5.47 -26.03 -41.72
C GLY A 114 4.34 -25.13 -42.21
N LEU A 115 3.32 -24.84 -41.39
CA LEU A 115 2.23 -23.92 -41.78
C LEU A 115 2.62 -22.44 -41.66
N VAL A 116 3.58 -22.13 -40.79
CA VAL A 116 4.06 -20.77 -40.52
C VAL A 116 5.58 -20.73 -40.48
N SER A 117 6.14 -19.58 -40.88
CA SER A 117 7.59 -19.34 -40.83
C SER A 117 8.11 -19.46 -39.40
N THR A 118 9.32 -20.02 -39.26
CA THR A 118 10.06 -20.09 -37.99
C THR A 118 10.16 -18.72 -37.31
N THR A 119 10.29 -17.65 -38.10
CA THR A 119 10.33 -16.27 -37.59
C THR A 119 9.02 -15.89 -36.89
N THR A 120 7.87 -16.21 -37.50
CA THR A 120 6.54 -15.92 -36.94
C THR A 120 6.29 -16.71 -35.66
N ARG A 121 6.64 -18.00 -35.64
CA ARG A 121 6.50 -18.83 -34.43
C ARG A 121 7.35 -18.27 -33.29
N ASN A 122 8.61 -17.92 -33.57
CA ASN A 122 9.50 -17.36 -32.56
C ASN A 122 9.02 -15.99 -32.06
N SER A 123 8.49 -15.12 -32.93
CA SER A 123 7.95 -13.83 -32.51
C SER A 123 6.74 -13.98 -31.59
N MET A 124 5.89 -14.99 -31.80
CA MET A 124 4.74 -15.26 -30.91
C MET A 124 5.19 -15.73 -29.52
N VAL A 125 6.22 -16.57 -29.45
CA VAL A 125 6.80 -17.00 -28.17
C VAL A 125 7.41 -15.80 -27.43
N VAL A 126 8.17 -14.96 -28.12
CA VAL A 126 8.73 -13.73 -27.54
C VAL A 126 7.63 -12.79 -27.04
N LEU A 127 6.56 -12.60 -27.82
CA LEU A 127 5.42 -11.79 -27.41
C LEU A 127 4.75 -12.33 -26.15
N ALA A 128 4.58 -13.65 -26.05
CA ALA A 128 4.00 -14.28 -24.86
C ALA A 128 4.86 -14.02 -23.61
N VAL A 129 6.18 -14.22 -23.71
CA VAL A 129 7.11 -14.00 -22.60
C VAL A 129 7.15 -12.53 -22.18
N LEU A 130 7.21 -11.60 -23.14
CA LEU A 130 7.21 -10.16 -22.86
C LEU A 130 5.89 -9.72 -22.21
N SER A 131 4.76 -10.21 -22.70
CA SER A 131 3.44 -9.91 -22.12
C SER A 131 3.33 -10.40 -20.68
N PHE A 132 3.82 -11.61 -20.39
CA PHE A 132 3.87 -12.14 -19.03
C PHE A 132 4.80 -11.34 -18.10
N ALA A 133 5.98 -10.95 -18.59
CA ALA A 133 6.90 -10.11 -17.81
C ALA A 133 6.29 -8.73 -17.51
N LEU A 134 5.69 -8.09 -18.52
CA LEU A 134 4.97 -6.83 -18.37
C LEU A 134 3.81 -6.95 -17.39
N TRP A 135 3.04 -8.04 -17.43
CA TRP A 135 1.97 -8.32 -16.47
C TRP A 135 2.49 -8.32 -15.03
N ARG A 136 3.58 -9.06 -14.76
CA ARG A 136 4.20 -9.12 -13.42
C ARG A 136 4.69 -7.76 -12.94
N LEU A 137 5.34 -7.00 -13.82
CA LEU A 137 5.83 -5.66 -13.50
C LEU A 137 4.68 -4.69 -13.22
N LEU A 138 3.62 -4.76 -14.03
CA LEU A 138 2.44 -3.94 -13.88
C LEU A 138 1.71 -4.25 -12.57
N ALA A 139 1.50 -5.52 -12.25
CA ALA A 139 0.85 -5.93 -11.01
C ALA A 139 1.65 -5.46 -9.77
N HIS A 140 2.98 -5.59 -9.81
CA HIS A 140 3.85 -5.06 -8.76
C HIS A 140 3.78 -3.53 -8.67
N PHE A 141 3.74 -2.84 -9.81
CA PHE A 141 3.56 -1.38 -9.86
C PHE A 141 2.22 -0.95 -9.26
N ILE A 142 1.12 -1.62 -9.60
CA ILE A 142 -0.22 -1.33 -9.06
C ILE A 142 -0.20 -1.51 -7.54
N TYR A 143 0.29 -2.64 -7.04
CA TYR A 143 0.34 -2.93 -5.62
C TYR A 143 1.14 -1.88 -4.84
N LYS A 144 2.34 -1.53 -5.32
CA LYS A 144 3.25 -0.57 -4.66
C LYS A 144 2.69 0.85 -4.63
N ASN A 145 1.93 1.26 -5.64
CA ASN A 145 1.43 2.64 -5.72
C ASN A 145 0.06 2.80 -5.07
N PHE A 146 -0.84 1.83 -5.23
CA PHE A 146 -2.25 1.96 -4.85
C PHE A 146 -2.64 1.24 -3.56
N CYS A 147 -1.98 0.13 -3.19
CA CYS A 147 -2.32 -0.62 -1.98
C CYS A 147 -1.39 -0.26 -0.83
N TYR A 148 -0.10 -0.56 -0.97
CA TYR A 148 0.86 -0.42 0.12
C TYR A 148 2.12 0.29 -0.34
N HIS A 149 2.42 1.41 0.30
CA HIS A 149 3.71 2.06 0.17
C HIS A 149 4.42 2.06 1.51
N ASP A 150 5.44 1.19 1.65
CA ASP A 150 6.27 1.20 2.83
C ASP A 150 7.14 2.47 2.85
N TYR A 151 6.88 3.37 3.81
CA TYR A 151 7.79 4.45 4.16
C TYR A 151 8.72 3.95 5.25
N ASN A 152 9.76 3.21 4.86
CA ASN A 152 10.83 2.83 5.77
C ASN A 152 11.90 3.93 5.76
N HIS A 153 11.85 4.82 6.76
CA HIS A 153 12.86 5.89 6.92
C HIS A 153 14.23 5.36 7.37
N ALA A 154 14.38 4.05 7.67
CA ALA A 154 15.59 3.50 8.28
C ALA A 154 16.42 2.57 7.38
N SER A 155 15.90 2.01 6.29
CA SER A 155 16.70 1.16 5.38
C SER A 155 15.91 0.73 4.13
N SER A 156 16.59 0.73 2.99
CA SER A 156 16.16 0.18 1.71
C SER A 156 16.05 -1.35 1.74
N ASN A 157 15.07 -1.86 1.00
CA ASN A 157 14.84 -3.27 0.63
C ASN A 157 13.92 -4.05 1.59
N CYS A 158 12.67 -4.23 1.16
CA CYS A 158 11.92 -5.43 1.50
C CYS A 158 10.92 -5.75 0.38
N PHE A 159 11.03 -6.95 -0.19
CA PHE A 159 10.17 -7.50 -1.24
C PHE A 159 9.11 -8.38 -0.53
N PRO A 160 7.80 -8.16 -0.69
CA PRO A 160 6.80 -9.04 -0.10
C PRO A 160 6.59 -10.30 -0.95
N PRO A 161 6.38 -11.48 -0.35
CA PRO A 161 5.99 -12.70 -1.03
C PRO A 161 4.49 -12.95 -0.83
N TYR A 162 3.60 -12.45 -1.69
CA TYR A 162 2.21 -12.94 -1.70
C TYR A 162 1.66 -13.07 -3.13
N PRO A 163 0.88 -14.13 -3.40
CA PRO A 163 0.18 -14.32 -4.67
C PRO A 163 -0.98 -13.33 -4.77
N ILE A 164 -1.04 -12.62 -5.90
CA ILE A 164 -2.15 -11.77 -6.31
C ILE A 164 -3.34 -12.68 -6.61
N LEU A 165 -4.20 -12.88 -5.61
CA LEU A 165 -5.56 -13.38 -5.75
C LEU A 165 -6.51 -12.24 -5.39
N ILE A 166 -6.50 -11.18 -6.22
CA ILE A 166 -7.52 -10.12 -6.24
C ILE A 166 -7.97 -9.95 -7.68
N VAL A 167 -8.30 -11.06 -8.35
CA VAL A 167 -8.96 -11.02 -9.67
C VAL A 167 -9.91 -12.22 -9.77
N ASP A 168 -10.86 -12.37 -8.84
CA ASP A 168 -11.93 -13.36 -9.07
C ASP A 168 -13.30 -12.87 -8.57
N GLU A 169 -13.41 -12.25 -7.40
CA GLU A 169 -14.75 -11.89 -6.88
C GLU A 169 -15.31 -10.55 -7.42
N ASP A 170 -14.49 -9.50 -7.54
CA ASP A 170 -15.03 -8.17 -7.91
C ASP A 170 -15.36 -8.02 -9.40
N PHE A 171 -14.71 -8.77 -10.29
CA PHE A 171 -14.95 -8.70 -11.74
C PHE A 171 -16.30 -9.34 -12.13
N ASN A 172 -16.66 -10.47 -11.51
CA ASN A 172 -17.95 -11.15 -11.77
C ASN A 172 -19.15 -10.30 -11.32
N SER A 173 -18.99 -9.49 -10.26
CA SER A 173 -20.07 -8.58 -9.81
C SER A 173 -20.38 -7.46 -10.81
N PHE A 174 -19.41 -7.10 -11.67
CA PHE A 174 -19.56 -6.04 -12.67
C PHE A 174 -20.06 -6.56 -14.02
N VAL A 175 -19.65 -7.76 -14.43
CA VAL A 175 -20.20 -8.43 -15.63
C VAL A 175 -21.70 -8.74 -15.45
N SER A 176 -22.15 -8.99 -14.23
CA SER A 176 -23.57 -9.25 -13.92
C SER A 176 -24.45 -7.99 -13.84
N LYS A 177 -23.90 -6.77 -13.98
CA LYS A 177 -24.65 -5.51 -13.88
C LYS A 177 -24.78 -4.74 -15.21
N LYS A 178 -24.74 -5.45 -16.34
CA LYS A 178 -25.21 -4.94 -17.64
C LYS A 178 -26.33 -5.81 -18.17
#